data_AF-A0A3D4Q1V5-F1
#
_entry.id   AF-A0A3D4Q1V5-F1
#
_cell.length_a   1.000
_cell.length_b   1.000
_cell.length_c   1.000
_cell.angle_alpha   90.00
_cell.angle_beta   90.00
_cell.angle_gamma   90.00
#
_symmetry.space_group_name_H-M   'P 1'
#
loop_
_entity.id
_entity.type
_entity.pdbx_description
1 polymer ?
#
loop_
_entity_poly.entity_id
_entity_poly.type
_entity_poly.pdbx_seq_one_letter_code
_entity_poly.pdbx_strand_id
1 'polypeptide(L)'
;MNLPPLPRLALIPLTADQELAQSFIDSVDDGLRNSEQFTTVVFNAQTVPRDFIWAPQKYFQTITQFTEAPYVFMGWVSQQAGSFRIRYLLKSSKNSWRAEHHVTTAAELARLVNSHVGLILDSGLLDIDEQDALLLGAKLKLLQTQYPQDLNLLQALINFQTQRGDAANGIMLAKELQEKAAQQQHQLFVAKGHLAEASAYIHESLLADAELALAKAETGFQAVDDWESLVDVEQERIAVAFARNDYDQAQRDFQRALEFARRSGDVIKEYRLHSWAAVMAHKFTQPEDSWGYLDRAEAVLDQHQQAPEFYALIQFYAGMFEQEPAAAEKRYRKVLSLLPASQDWWERERAQAHLSELLITQSRWQDALDLYADQPLGATQELLVGNIWKAQQDWAKAEAFGVQSFKTANLNGQLRNALDAAIYLLQLDKQLERPANSVYRQFLLKKAADVPNWIRFNKAQLADAGLELPLP
;
A
#
# COMPACT_ATOMS: atom_id res chain seq x y z
N MET A 1 -20.34 -28.59 29.55
CA MET A 1 -18.90 -28.39 29.33
C MET A 1 -18.76 -27.02 28.70
N ASN A 2 -18.07 -26.08 29.33
CA ASN A 2 -17.72 -24.82 28.68
C ASN A 2 -16.58 -25.13 27.71
N LEU A 3 -16.83 -24.94 26.41
CA LEU A 3 -15.75 -24.98 25.43
C LEU A 3 -14.72 -23.91 25.79
N PRO A 4 -13.41 -24.18 25.64
CA PRO A 4 -12.40 -23.14 25.82
C PRO A 4 -12.69 -21.96 24.88
N PRO A 5 -12.40 -20.70 25.29
CA PRO A 5 -12.57 -19.56 24.41
C PRO A 5 -11.70 -19.74 23.16
N LEU A 6 -12.27 -19.42 21.99
CA LEU A 6 -11.54 -19.43 20.73
C LEU A 6 -10.33 -18.48 20.80
N PRO A 7 -9.21 -18.82 20.16
CA PRO A 7 -8.06 -17.93 20.14
C PRO A 7 -8.41 -16.64 19.41
N ARG A 8 -8.01 -15.52 20.01
CA ARG A 8 -8.21 -14.20 19.43
C ARG A 8 -7.18 -13.93 18.34
N LEU A 9 -5.98 -14.51 18.44
CA LEU A 9 -4.84 -14.17 17.57
C LEU A 9 -4.01 -15.42 17.25
N ALA A 10 -3.65 -15.66 16.00
CA ALA A 10 -2.61 -16.61 15.65
C ALA A 10 -1.24 -15.92 15.71
N LEU A 11 -0.32 -16.46 16.48
CA LEU A 11 1.05 -15.97 16.58
C LEU A 11 1.95 -16.78 15.66
N ILE A 12 2.53 -16.14 14.64
CA ILE A 12 3.67 -16.69 13.92
C ILE A 12 4.92 -16.44 14.79
N PRO A 13 5.80 -17.43 15.00
CA PRO A 13 7.05 -17.24 15.73
C PRO A 13 7.83 -16.01 15.24
N LEU A 14 8.37 -15.23 16.17
CA LEU A 14 9.14 -14.04 15.81
C LEU A 14 10.36 -14.40 14.96
N THR A 15 10.64 -13.58 13.96
CA THR A 15 11.88 -13.64 13.18
C THR A 15 12.89 -12.62 13.71
N ALA A 16 14.18 -12.83 13.46
CA ALA A 16 15.22 -11.93 13.92
C ALA A 16 16.39 -11.80 12.94
N ASP A 17 17.17 -10.73 13.11
CA ASP A 17 18.47 -10.61 12.46
C ASP A 17 19.41 -11.71 12.96
N GLN A 18 20.31 -12.19 12.10
CA GLN A 18 21.19 -13.34 12.40
C GLN A 18 22.09 -13.13 13.63
N GLU A 19 22.31 -11.88 14.04
CA GLU A 19 23.19 -11.52 15.16
C GLU A 19 22.50 -11.54 16.53
N LEU A 20 21.17 -11.66 16.57
CA LEU A 20 20.41 -11.70 17.82
C LEU A 20 20.46 -13.07 18.48
N ALA A 21 20.76 -13.09 19.78
CA ALA A 21 20.73 -14.33 20.56
C ALA A 21 19.30 -14.91 20.62
N GLN A 22 19.15 -16.18 20.25
CA GLN A 22 17.86 -16.88 20.26
C GLN A 22 17.14 -16.77 21.61
N SER A 23 17.87 -16.80 22.72
CA SER A 23 17.31 -16.64 24.08
C SER A 23 16.61 -15.30 24.31
N PHE A 24 17.04 -14.24 23.62
CA PHE A 24 16.34 -12.95 23.66
C PHE A 24 15.01 -13.06 22.94
N ILE A 25 15.00 -13.66 21.74
CA ILE A 25 13.79 -13.87 20.94
C ILE A 25 12.79 -14.73 21.70
N ASP A 26 13.23 -15.84 22.28
CA ASP A 26 12.42 -16.73 23.11
C ASP A 26 11.79 -15.97 24.28
N SER A 27 12.54 -15.07 24.92
CA SER A 27 12.03 -14.24 26.03
C SER A 27 10.94 -13.26 25.58
N VAL A 28 11.06 -12.69 24.38
CA VAL A 28 10.00 -11.84 23.81
C VAL A 28 8.78 -12.69 23.47
N ASP A 29 8.98 -13.82 22.78
CA ASP A 29 7.94 -14.77 22.39
C ASP A 29 7.13 -15.24 23.61
N ASP A 30 7.81 -15.65 24.68
CA ASP A 30 7.18 -16.07 25.94
C ASP A 30 6.39 -14.92 26.58
N GLY A 31 6.92 -13.69 26.54
CA GLY A 31 6.22 -12.51 27.00
C GLY A 31 4.93 -12.20 26.22
N LEU A 32 4.91 -12.49 24.92
CA LEU A 32 3.71 -12.35 24.09
C LEU A 32 2.70 -13.47 24.37
N ARG A 33 3.16 -14.73 24.44
CA ARG A 33 2.31 -15.92 24.65
C ARG A 33 1.61 -15.94 26.00
N ASN A 34 2.28 -15.46 27.04
CA ASN A 34 1.75 -15.46 28.41
C ASN A 34 0.83 -14.27 28.71
N SER A 35 0.55 -13.40 27.73
CA SER A 35 -0.30 -12.24 27.92
C SER A 35 -1.78 -12.64 27.89
N GLU A 36 -2.55 -12.19 28.89
CA GLU A 36 -4.02 -12.36 28.91
C GLU A 36 -4.71 -11.67 27.72
N GLN A 37 -4.07 -10.68 27.11
CA GLN A 37 -4.58 -10.01 25.90
C GLN A 37 -4.41 -10.88 24.63
N PHE A 38 -3.62 -11.95 24.72
CA PHE A 38 -3.17 -12.82 23.63
C PHE A 38 -3.66 -14.25 23.88
N THR A 39 -4.97 -14.50 23.71
CA THR A 39 -5.40 -15.90 23.54
C THR A 39 -4.86 -16.38 22.20
N THR A 40 -3.68 -17.00 22.23
CA THR A 40 -2.89 -17.29 21.02
C THR A 40 -2.80 -18.77 20.70
N VAL A 41 -2.78 -19.07 19.40
CA VAL A 41 -2.30 -20.34 18.86
C VAL A 41 -1.03 -20.06 18.07
N VAL A 42 0.04 -20.79 18.40
CA VAL A 42 1.31 -20.68 17.70
C VAL A 42 1.23 -21.46 16.40
N PHE A 43 1.37 -20.77 15.27
CA PHE A 43 1.39 -21.41 13.96
C PHE A 43 2.83 -21.79 13.59
N ASN A 44 3.17 -23.06 13.78
CA ASN A 44 4.51 -23.56 13.50
C ASN A 44 4.58 -24.18 12.10
N ALA A 45 4.75 -23.33 11.09
CA ALA A 45 5.14 -23.77 9.76
C ALA A 45 6.60 -23.41 9.53
N GLN A 46 7.42 -24.40 9.20
CA GLN A 46 8.83 -24.23 8.80
C GLN A 46 9.01 -23.32 7.56
N THR A 47 7.89 -22.89 6.96
CA THR A 47 7.77 -22.25 5.67
C THR A 47 6.97 -20.94 5.72
N VAL A 48 6.89 -20.25 6.87
CA VAL A 48 6.42 -18.84 6.89
C VAL A 48 7.63 -17.93 7.04
N PRO A 49 8.31 -17.58 5.93
CA PRO A 49 9.43 -16.65 5.95
C PRO A 49 9.01 -15.24 6.40
N ARG A 50 10.04 -14.39 6.52
CA ARG A 50 9.98 -12.93 6.50
C ARG A 50 9.03 -12.36 5.43
N ASP A 51 8.70 -13.14 4.39
CA ASP A 51 7.79 -12.78 3.32
C ASP A 51 6.32 -12.60 3.78
N PHE A 52 5.90 -13.10 4.96
CA PHE A 52 4.56 -12.79 5.50
C PHE A 52 4.33 -11.28 5.67
N ILE A 53 5.35 -10.53 6.10
CA ILE A 53 5.28 -9.05 6.21
C ILE A 53 4.95 -8.42 4.85
N TRP A 54 5.32 -9.08 3.75
CA TRP A 54 5.26 -8.52 2.40
C TRP A 54 4.13 -9.10 1.54
N ALA A 55 3.69 -10.31 1.85
CA ALA A 55 2.65 -11.07 1.17
C ALA A 55 1.71 -11.75 2.19
N PRO A 56 1.12 -11.02 3.14
CA PRO A 56 0.33 -11.63 4.22
C PRO A 56 -0.90 -12.39 3.71
N GLN A 57 -1.49 -11.94 2.59
CA GLN A 57 -2.67 -12.55 1.97
C GLN A 57 -2.43 -14.02 1.64
N LYS A 58 -1.24 -14.36 1.15
CA LYS A 58 -0.83 -15.74 0.79
C LYS A 58 -1.04 -16.73 1.93
N TYR A 59 -0.71 -16.31 3.15
CA TYR A 59 -0.67 -17.19 4.33
C TYR A 59 -1.91 -17.08 5.19
N PHE A 60 -2.56 -15.91 5.20
CA PHE A 60 -3.63 -15.57 6.13
C PHE A 60 -4.76 -16.61 6.14
N GLN A 61 -5.27 -16.99 4.96
CA GLN A 61 -6.37 -17.96 4.87
C GLN A 61 -6.01 -19.32 5.46
N THR A 62 -4.83 -19.86 5.13
CA THR A 62 -4.35 -21.14 5.66
C THR A 62 -4.18 -21.10 7.18
N ILE A 63 -3.59 -20.03 7.70
CA ILE A 63 -3.35 -19.88 9.14
C ILE A 63 -4.67 -19.78 9.90
N THR A 64 -5.59 -18.94 9.43
CA THR A 64 -6.90 -18.75 10.08
C THR A 64 -7.78 -20.00 10.00
N GLN A 65 -7.69 -20.79 8.92
CA GLN A 65 -8.35 -22.10 8.84
C GLN A 65 -7.79 -23.11 9.85
N PHE A 66 -6.47 -23.10 10.08
CA PHE A 66 -5.82 -24.04 11.00
C PHE A 66 -6.02 -23.66 12.47
N THR A 67 -5.95 -22.36 12.76
CA THR A 67 -5.95 -21.84 14.14
C THR A 67 -7.34 -21.41 14.63
N GLU A 68 -8.31 -21.25 13.73
CA GLU A 68 -9.61 -20.61 13.97
C GLU A 68 -9.51 -19.16 14.49
N ALA A 69 -8.31 -18.57 14.52
CA ALA A 69 -8.10 -17.21 14.98
C ALA A 69 -8.47 -16.20 13.88
N PRO A 70 -9.22 -15.12 14.20
CA PRO A 70 -9.61 -14.10 13.22
C PRO A 70 -8.48 -13.15 12.82
N TYR A 71 -7.41 -13.10 13.60
CA TYR A 71 -6.26 -12.23 13.38
C TYR A 71 -4.96 -13.04 13.35
N VAL A 72 -3.97 -12.56 12.61
CA VAL A 72 -2.62 -13.15 12.56
C VAL A 72 -1.59 -12.07 12.90
N PHE A 73 -0.66 -12.38 13.80
CA PHE A 73 0.48 -11.55 14.16
C PHE A 73 1.77 -12.16 13.64
N MET A 74 2.63 -11.30 13.10
CA MET A 74 4.02 -11.62 12.79
C MET A 74 4.89 -10.42 13.20
N GLY A 75 6.03 -10.68 13.82
CA GLY A 75 6.98 -9.65 14.21
C GLY A 75 8.42 -10.02 13.85
N TRP A 76 9.20 -8.99 13.57
CA TRP A 76 10.64 -9.08 13.36
C TRP A 76 11.36 -8.24 14.39
N VAL A 77 12.21 -8.89 15.17
CA VAL A 77 13.10 -8.27 16.16
C VAL A 77 14.49 -8.00 15.57
N SER A 78 15.00 -6.78 15.75
CA SER A 78 16.37 -6.39 15.38
C SER A 78 17.07 -5.66 16.53
N GLN A 79 18.40 -5.58 16.47
CA GLN A 79 19.20 -4.79 17.40
C GLN A 79 19.76 -3.57 16.67
N GLN A 80 19.60 -2.37 17.25
CA GLN A 80 20.06 -1.11 16.66
C GLN A 80 20.65 -0.20 17.74
N ALA A 81 21.91 0.21 17.56
CA ALA A 81 22.62 1.15 18.43
C ALA A 81 22.49 0.86 19.95
N GLY A 82 22.56 -0.42 20.35
CA GLY A 82 22.45 -0.85 21.75
C GLY A 82 21.02 -0.94 22.31
N SER A 83 20.01 -0.77 21.46
CA SER A 83 18.60 -0.99 21.75
C SER A 83 18.02 -2.14 20.91
N PHE A 84 16.85 -2.63 21.29
CA PHE A 84 16.10 -3.64 20.57
C PHE A 84 14.86 -3.01 19.93
N ARG A 85 14.61 -3.40 18.69
CA ARG A 85 13.45 -3.01 17.90
C ARG A 85 12.59 -4.22 17.65
N ILE A 86 11.28 -4.05 17.65
CA ILE A 86 10.37 -4.93 16.92
C ILE A 86 9.60 -4.13 15.89
N ARG A 87 9.43 -4.70 14.71
CA ARG A 87 8.44 -4.27 13.72
C ARG A 87 7.46 -5.40 13.51
N TYR A 88 6.18 -5.11 13.49
CA TYR A 88 5.18 -6.16 13.39
C TYR A 88 4.01 -5.79 12.48
N LEU A 89 3.33 -6.82 12.02
CA LEU A 89 2.12 -6.79 11.23
C LEU A 89 1.03 -7.57 11.97
N LEU A 90 -0.12 -6.92 12.19
CA LEU A 90 -1.38 -7.57 12.49
C LEU A 90 -2.22 -7.62 11.21
N LYS A 91 -2.73 -8.79 10.85
CA LYS A 91 -3.61 -8.97 9.68
C LYS A 91 -4.97 -9.52 10.13
N SER A 92 -6.05 -8.98 9.59
CA SER A 92 -7.39 -9.57 9.60
C SER A 92 -7.81 -9.94 8.18
N SER A 93 -9.03 -10.45 7.98
CA SER A 93 -9.58 -10.65 6.63
C SER A 93 -9.82 -9.32 5.89
N LYS A 94 -9.97 -8.20 6.60
CA LYS A 94 -10.43 -6.92 6.06
C LYS A 94 -9.35 -5.83 5.97
N ASN A 95 -8.35 -5.89 6.85
CA ASN A 95 -7.36 -4.82 6.96
C ASN A 95 -6.08 -5.33 7.63
N SER A 96 -5.09 -4.47 7.75
CA SER A 96 -3.86 -4.73 8.47
C SER A 96 -3.38 -3.52 9.26
N TRP A 97 -2.58 -3.78 10.29
CA TRP A 97 -1.93 -2.76 11.10
C TRP A 97 -0.44 -3.06 11.20
N ARG A 98 0.38 -2.01 11.03
CA ARG A 98 1.83 -2.09 11.19
C ARG A 98 2.26 -1.12 12.26
N ALA A 99 3.21 -1.55 13.08
CA ALA A 99 3.79 -0.70 14.11
C ALA A 99 5.19 -1.19 14.48
N GLU A 100 5.89 -0.35 15.23
CA GLU A 100 7.19 -0.66 15.77
C GLU A 100 7.38 -0.12 17.19
N HIS A 101 8.27 -0.74 17.93
CA HIS A 101 8.67 -0.31 19.27
C HIS A 101 10.18 -0.48 19.45
N HIS A 102 10.82 0.49 20.11
CA HIS A 102 12.23 0.47 20.51
C HIS A 102 12.36 0.50 22.02
N VAL A 103 13.14 -0.42 22.58
CA VAL A 103 13.39 -0.51 24.04
C VAL A 103 14.76 -1.10 24.32
N THR A 104 15.13 -1.22 25.59
CA THR A 104 16.43 -1.80 26.01
C THR A 104 16.33 -3.23 26.53
N THR A 105 15.13 -3.79 26.72
CA THR A 105 14.95 -5.14 27.28
C THR A 105 13.83 -5.95 26.59
N ALA A 106 13.96 -7.28 26.58
CA ALA A 106 12.95 -8.18 26.01
C ALA A 106 11.58 -8.04 26.70
N ALA A 107 11.58 -7.95 28.04
CA ALA A 107 10.36 -7.84 28.83
C ALA A 107 9.59 -6.55 28.54
N GLU A 108 10.31 -5.43 28.37
CA GLU A 108 9.69 -4.16 28.00
C GLU A 108 9.14 -4.21 26.56
N LEU A 109 9.87 -4.87 25.64
CA LEU A 109 9.46 -5.01 24.25
C LEU A 109 8.14 -5.78 24.16
N ALA A 110 8.08 -6.94 24.81
CA ALA A 110 6.87 -7.75 24.89
C ALA A 110 5.71 -6.96 25.53
N ARG A 111 5.95 -6.21 26.61
CA ARG A 111 4.92 -5.40 27.27
C ARG A 111 4.35 -4.31 26.34
N LEU A 112 5.20 -3.57 25.63
CA LEU A 112 4.75 -2.51 24.71
C LEU A 112 3.99 -3.08 23.51
N VAL A 113 4.50 -4.17 22.91
CA VAL A 113 3.80 -4.89 21.84
C VAL A 113 2.46 -5.37 22.35
N ASN A 114 2.41 -5.99 23.53
CA ASN A 114 1.18 -6.51 24.11
C ASN A 114 0.14 -5.41 24.26
N SER A 115 0.51 -4.32 24.93
CA SER A 115 -0.38 -3.18 25.16
C SER A 115 -0.88 -2.56 23.86
N HIS A 116 -0.02 -2.41 22.85
CA HIS A 116 -0.40 -1.78 21.59
C HIS A 116 -1.26 -2.70 20.73
N VAL A 117 -0.96 -4.00 20.68
CA VAL A 117 -1.81 -4.98 20.00
C VAL A 117 -3.20 -5.02 20.65
N GLY A 118 -3.28 -5.04 21.99
CA GLY A 118 -4.55 -4.97 22.71
C GLY A 118 -5.37 -3.74 22.33
N LEU A 119 -4.74 -2.55 22.31
CA LEU A 119 -5.37 -1.32 21.85
C LEU A 119 -5.94 -1.45 20.43
N ILE A 120 -5.17 -1.98 19.50
CA ILE A 120 -5.59 -2.10 18.09
C ILE A 120 -6.72 -3.11 17.94
N LEU A 121 -6.64 -4.26 18.60
CA LEU A 121 -7.68 -5.28 18.59
C LEU A 121 -8.99 -4.78 19.24
N ASP A 122 -8.90 -4.12 20.39
CA ASP A 122 -10.08 -3.61 21.12
C ASP A 122 -10.73 -2.41 20.42
N SER A 123 -9.94 -1.68 19.61
CA SER A 123 -10.48 -0.58 18.83
C SER A 123 -11.42 -1.04 17.70
N GLY A 124 -11.30 -2.29 17.22
CA GLY A 124 -12.00 -2.74 16.01
C GLY A 124 -11.48 -2.13 14.70
N LEU A 125 -10.31 -1.48 14.72
CA LEU A 125 -9.68 -0.88 13.52
C LEU A 125 -9.44 -1.92 12.42
N LEU A 126 -9.07 -3.15 12.81
CA LEU A 126 -8.83 -4.26 11.89
C LEU A 126 -10.11 -4.85 11.29
N ASP A 127 -11.29 -4.53 11.82
CA ASP A 127 -12.58 -5.04 11.34
C ASP A 127 -13.25 -4.08 10.34
N ILE A 128 -12.66 -2.91 10.14
CA ILE A 128 -13.03 -1.96 9.11
C ILE A 128 -12.34 -2.39 7.81
N ASP A 129 -13.11 -2.48 6.73
CA ASP A 129 -12.59 -2.77 5.39
C ASP A 129 -11.56 -1.71 4.97
N GLU A 130 -10.39 -2.13 4.47
CA GLU A 130 -9.34 -1.23 3.96
C GLU A 130 -9.84 -0.24 2.89
N GLN A 131 -10.91 -0.62 2.18
CA GLN A 131 -11.56 0.16 1.15
C GLN A 131 -12.52 1.23 1.70
N ASP A 132 -12.96 1.14 2.96
CA ASP A 132 -13.77 2.15 3.66
C ASP A 132 -12.87 3.23 4.28
N ALA A 133 -12.32 4.06 3.39
CA ALA A 133 -11.43 5.15 3.76
C ALA A 133 -12.08 6.14 4.74
N LEU A 134 -13.38 6.39 4.61
CA LEU A 134 -14.08 7.34 5.47
C LEU A 134 -14.10 6.84 6.92
N LEU A 135 -14.51 5.60 7.14
CA LEU A 135 -14.58 5.01 8.49
C LEU A 135 -13.17 4.82 9.08
N LEU A 136 -12.20 4.38 8.28
CA LEU A 136 -10.81 4.25 8.71
C LEU A 136 -10.22 5.59 9.17
N GLY A 137 -10.36 6.64 8.35
CA GLY A 137 -9.85 7.97 8.67
C GLY A 137 -10.49 8.54 9.94
N ALA A 138 -11.81 8.36 10.10
CA ALA A 138 -12.50 8.76 11.31
C ALA A 138 -12.01 7.98 12.55
N LYS A 139 -11.80 6.66 12.41
CA LYS A 139 -11.31 5.82 13.50
C LYS A 139 -9.88 6.18 13.92
N LEU A 140 -8.98 6.41 12.96
CA LEU A 140 -7.61 6.83 13.24
C LEU A 140 -7.57 8.19 13.95
N LYS A 141 -8.37 9.17 13.52
CA LYS A 141 -8.48 10.48 14.18
C LYS A 141 -8.98 10.34 15.62
N LEU A 142 -10.00 9.51 15.84
CA LEU A 142 -10.52 9.24 17.18
C LEU A 142 -9.45 8.58 18.08
N LEU A 143 -8.75 7.57 17.58
CA LEU A 143 -7.70 6.89 18.32
C LEU A 143 -6.53 7.83 18.65
N GLN A 144 -6.09 8.66 17.71
CA GLN A 144 -5.04 9.65 17.98
C GLN A 144 -5.48 10.67 19.04
N THR A 145 -6.76 11.07 19.05
CA THR A 145 -7.30 11.97 20.08
C THR A 145 -7.32 11.31 21.46
N GLN A 146 -7.63 10.01 21.53
CA GLN A 146 -7.68 9.24 22.78
C GLN A 146 -6.29 8.87 23.31
N TYR A 147 -5.34 8.64 22.40
CA TYR A 147 -3.98 8.21 22.69
C TYR A 147 -2.96 9.17 22.05
N PRO A 148 -2.94 10.45 22.46
CA PRO A 148 -2.15 11.49 21.79
C PRO A 148 -0.64 11.27 21.89
N GLN A 149 -0.17 10.40 22.79
CA GLN A 149 1.25 10.09 22.96
C GLN A 149 1.70 8.88 22.13
N ASP A 150 0.78 8.19 21.45
CA ASP A 150 1.13 7.03 20.63
C ASP A 150 1.68 7.47 19.27
N LEU A 151 3.00 7.31 19.11
CA LEU A 151 3.72 7.72 17.90
C LEU A 151 3.36 6.85 16.68
N ASN A 152 2.95 5.58 16.89
CA ASN A 152 2.54 4.70 15.80
C ASN A 152 1.18 5.11 15.24
N LEU A 153 0.21 5.45 16.12
CA LEU A 153 -1.09 5.99 15.70
C LEU A 153 -0.94 7.31 14.95
N LEU A 154 -0.08 8.21 15.43
CA LEU A 154 0.19 9.47 14.76
C LEU A 154 0.83 9.26 13.39
N GLN A 155 1.84 8.37 13.28
CA GLN A 155 2.45 8.01 12.00
C GLN A 155 1.43 7.42 11.02
N ALA A 156 0.56 6.52 11.48
CA ALA A 156 -0.47 5.93 10.63
C ALA A 156 -1.48 6.98 10.13
N LEU A 157 -1.86 7.93 10.99
CA LEU A 157 -2.75 9.03 10.62
C LEU A 157 -2.09 9.97 9.60
N ILE A 158 -0.80 10.30 9.75
CA ILE A 158 -0.04 11.09 8.78
C ILE A 158 -0.06 10.40 7.41
N ASN A 159 0.34 9.12 7.37
CA ASN A 159 0.40 8.35 6.14
C ASN A 159 -0.99 8.29 5.46
N PHE A 160 -2.04 8.05 6.25
CA PHE A 160 -3.41 8.03 5.75
C PHE A 160 -3.81 9.38 5.14
N GLN A 161 -3.58 10.50 5.84
CA GLN A 161 -3.99 11.83 5.37
C GLN A 161 -3.23 12.25 4.10
N THR A 162 -1.91 12.07 4.09
CA THR A 162 -1.06 12.40 2.93
C THR A 162 -1.48 11.61 1.69
N GLN A 163 -1.65 10.28 1.81
CA GLN A 163 -2.06 9.43 0.69
C GLN A 163 -3.46 9.75 0.17
N ARG A 164 -4.35 10.24 1.02
CA ARG A 164 -5.73 10.62 0.65
C ARG A 164 -5.84 12.04 0.08
N GLY A 165 -4.73 12.77 -0.04
CA GLY A 165 -4.68 14.09 -0.65
C GLY A 165 -4.82 15.25 0.34
N ASP A 166 -4.81 14.98 1.64
CA ASP A 166 -4.80 16.00 2.71
C ASP A 166 -3.36 16.21 3.20
N ALA A 167 -2.44 16.47 2.26
CA ALA A 167 -1.02 16.54 2.53
C ALA A 167 -0.65 17.79 3.34
N ALA A 168 -1.36 18.90 3.19
CA ALA A 168 -1.26 20.05 4.10
C ALA A 168 -1.44 19.68 5.58
N ASN A 169 -2.47 18.89 5.93
CA ASN A 169 -2.60 18.36 7.30
C ASN A 169 -1.52 17.33 7.62
N GLY A 170 -1.09 16.54 6.64
CA GLY A 170 0.05 15.63 6.75
C GLY A 170 1.32 16.34 7.22
N ILE A 171 1.64 17.52 6.68
CA ILE A 171 2.79 18.35 7.11
C ILE A 171 2.66 18.74 8.58
N MET A 172 1.49 19.22 9.01
CA MET A 172 1.27 19.64 10.40
C MET A 172 1.40 18.48 11.38
N LEU A 173 0.80 17.34 11.06
CA LEU A 173 0.88 16.14 11.88
C LEU A 173 2.30 15.55 11.91
N ALA A 174 3.05 15.64 10.80
CA ALA A 174 4.45 15.22 10.75
C ALA A 174 5.35 16.04 11.69
N LYS A 175 5.12 17.36 11.78
CA LYS A 175 5.79 18.22 12.76
C LYS A 175 5.42 17.88 14.19
N GLU A 176 4.14 17.61 14.44
CA GLU A 176 3.66 17.13 15.75
C GLU A 176 4.34 15.81 16.14
N LEU A 177 4.55 14.90 15.19
CA LEU A 177 5.28 13.65 15.42
C LEU A 177 6.73 13.91 15.82
N GLN A 178 7.43 14.81 15.12
CA GLN A 178 8.80 15.20 15.46
C GLN A 178 8.90 15.75 16.88
N GLU A 179 7.99 16.67 17.25
CA GLU A 179 7.97 17.30 18.58
C GLU A 179 7.69 16.29 19.69
N LYS A 180 6.67 15.44 19.52
CA LYS A 180 6.31 14.41 20.51
C LYS A 180 7.40 13.36 20.63
N ALA A 181 7.96 12.90 19.52
CA ALA A 181 9.06 11.95 19.52
C ALA A 181 10.30 12.53 20.22
N ALA A 182 10.62 13.81 19.99
CA ALA A 182 11.73 14.47 20.68
C ALA A 182 11.47 14.58 22.19
N GLN A 183 10.25 14.92 22.62
CA GLN A 183 9.87 14.94 24.04
C GLN A 183 9.98 13.56 24.69
N GLN A 184 9.64 12.50 23.95
CA GLN A 184 9.78 11.10 24.37
C GLN A 184 11.20 10.53 24.16
N GLN A 185 12.16 11.37 23.71
CA GLN A 185 13.55 10.98 23.40
C GLN A 185 13.67 9.85 22.36
N HIS A 186 12.69 9.73 21.46
CA HIS A 186 12.62 8.68 20.45
C HIS A 186 13.21 9.16 19.11
N GLN A 187 14.54 9.13 18.98
CA GLN A 187 15.25 9.66 17.80
C GLN A 187 14.79 9.04 16.47
N LEU A 188 14.48 7.74 16.45
CA LEU A 188 13.93 7.11 15.23
C LEU A 188 12.64 7.79 14.77
N PHE A 189 11.69 8.05 15.67
CA PHE A 189 10.42 8.67 15.29
C PHE A 189 10.58 10.16 14.95
N VAL A 190 11.62 10.84 15.45
CA VAL A 190 11.99 12.18 14.96
C VAL A 190 12.38 12.10 13.49
N ALA A 191 13.26 11.15 13.13
CA ALA A 191 13.68 10.93 11.74
C ALA A 191 12.49 10.53 10.83
N LYS A 192 11.60 9.66 11.32
CA LYS A 192 10.36 9.30 10.61
C LYS A 192 9.42 10.49 10.42
N GLY A 193 9.33 11.37 11.41
CA GLY A 193 8.59 12.63 11.29
C GLY A 193 9.15 13.53 10.18
N HIS A 194 10.47 13.59 10.00
CA HIS A 194 11.08 14.31 8.87
C HIS A 194 10.81 13.63 7.52
N LEU A 195 10.85 12.29 7.45
CA LEU A 195 10.51 11.55 6.23
C LEU A 195 9.04 11.75 5.83
N ALA A 196 8.13 11.67 6.80
CA ALA A 196 6.70 11.95 6.58
C ALA A 196 6.44 13.39 6.14
N GLU A 197 7.15 14.36 6.72
CA GLU A 197 7.09 15.76 6.31
C GLU A 197 7.57 15.93 4.86
N ALA A 198 8.67 15.29 4.48
CA ALA A 198 9.17 15.31 3.10
C ALA A 198 8.16 14.72 2.10
N SER A 199 7.57 13.56 2.42
CA SER A 199 6.55 12.92 1.58
C SER A 199 5.34 13.84 1.37
N ALA A 200 4.87 14.49 2.45
CA ALA A 200 3.79 15.47 2.36
C ALA A 200 4.17 16.71 1.54
N TYR A 201 5.41 17.21 1.66
CA TYR A 201 5.92 18.30 0.81
C TYR A 201 5.96 17.92 -0.68
N ILE A 202 6.35 16.68 -1.03
CA ILE A 202 6.34 16.19 -2.41
C ILE A 202 4.92 16.19 -2.96
N HIS A 203 3.93 15.75 -2.16
CA HIS A 203 2.51 15.78 -2.55
C HIS A 203 2.00 17.21 -2.80
N GLU A 204 2.46 18.19 -2.04
CA GLU A 204 2.17 19.63 -2.22
C GLU A 204 3.07 20.32 -3.28
N SER A 205 3.93 19.56 -3.97
CA SER A 205 4.92 20.08 -4.93
C SER A 205 5.93 21.08 -4.35
N LEU A 206 6.16 21.05 -3.04
CA LEU A 206 7.11 21.88 -2.29
C LEU A 206 8.51 21.21 -2.26
N LEU A 207 9.10 21.02 -3.45
CA LEU A 207 10.26 20.14 -3.63
C LEU A 207 11.54 20.61 -2.91
N ALA A 208 11.71 21.92 -2.67
CA ALA A 208 12.87 22.43 -1.94
C ALA A 208 12.78 22.13 -0.44
N ASP A 209 11.58 22.25 0.14
CA ASP A 209 11.32 21.90 1.53
C ASP A 209 11.41 20.39 1.75
N ALA A 210 10.96 19.60 0.77
CA ALA A 210 11.13 18.15 0.77
C ALA A 210 12.59 17.74 0.91
N GLU A 211 13.50 18.30 0.11
CA GLU A 211 14.95 18.00 0.17
C GLU A 211 15.55 18.31 1.55
N LEU A 212 15.18 19.45 2.15
CA LEU A 212 15.65 19.82 3.47
C LEU A 212 15.17 18.82 4.54
N ALA A 213 13.90 18.39 4.46
CA ALA A 213 13.36 17.38 5.35
C ALA A 213 14.02 16.00 5.13
N LEU A 214 14.28 15.61 3.88
CA LEU A 214 15.00 14.36 3.55
C LEU A 214 16.42 14.33 4.09
N ALA A 215 17.15 15.45 4.03
CA ALA A 215 18.49 15.53 4.62
C ALA A 215 18.49 15.35 6.15
N LYS A 216 17.46 15.87 6.84
CA LYS A 216 17.28 15.66 8.29
C LYS A 216 16.90 14.22 8.61
N ALA A 217 15.99 13.63 7.83
CA ALA A 217 15.60 12.23 7.95
C ALA A 217 16.82 11.30 7.76
N GLU A 218 17.61 11.52 6.72
CA GLU A 218 18.84 10.77 6.43
C GLU A 218 19.81 10.82 7.62
N THR A 219 20.09 12.02 8.13
CA THR A 219 20.98 12.21 9.29
C THR A 219 20.46 11.45 10.51
N GLY A 220 19.16 11.52 10.77
CA GLY A 220 18.52 10.83 11.90
C GLY A 220 18.57 9.31 11.78
N PHE A 221 18.29 8.75 10.60
CA PHE A 221 18.35 7.30 10.37
C PHE A 221 19.78 6.76 10.38
N GLN A 222 20.76 7.51 9.86
CA GLN A 222 22.19 7.17 9.96
C GLN A 222 22.65 7.11 11.42
N ALA A 223 22.18 8.02 12.28
CA ALA A 223 22.55 8.05 13.69
C ALA A 223 22.05 6.84 14.50
N VAL A 224 21.08 6.08 13.99
CA VAL A 224 20.51 4.88 14.62
C VAL A 224 20.71 3.61 13.78
N ASP A 225 21.55 3.67 12.75
CA ASP A 225 21.82 2.56 11.82
C ASP A 225 20.54 1.94 11.22
N ASP A 226 19.54 2.77 10.88
CA ASP A 226 18.31 2.31 10.21
C ASP A 226 18.46 2.31 8.69
N TRP A 227 19.22 1.33 8.19
CA TRP A 227 19.44 1.11 6.75
C TRP A 227 18.15 0.94 5.98
N GLU A 228 17.13 0.35 6.60
CA GLU A 228 15.86 0.13 5.91
C GLU A 228 15.11 1.44 5.70
N SER A 229 15.05 2.32 6.70
CA SER A 229 14.44 3.64 6.52
C SER A 229 15.28 4.57 5.64
N LEU A 230 16.58 4.35 5.51
CA LEU A 230 17.40 5.04 4.51
C LEU A 230 17.01 4.68 3.07
N VAL A 231 16.52 3.46 2.82
CA VAL A 231 15.92 3.13 1.52
C VAL A 231 14.71 4.03 1.25
N ASP A 232 13.86 4.25 2.25
CA ASP A 232 12.64 5.06 2.08
C ASP A 232 12.98 6.54 1.83
N VAL A 233 14.06 7.05 2.42
CA VAL A 233 14.60 8.39 2.10
C VAL A 233 15.00 8.50 0.63
N GLU A 234 15.76 7.53 0.11
CA GLU A 234 16.19 7.55 -1.29
C GLU A 234 15.00 7.35 -2.26
N GLN A 235 13.96 6.60 -1.87
CA GLN A 235 12.71 6.53 -2.63
C GLN A 235 12.03 7.90 -2.76
N GLU A 236 11.94 8.66 -1.68
CA GLU A 236 11.38 10.01 -1.76
C GLU A 236 12.27 10.96 -2.57
N ARG A 237 13.61 10.81 -2.54
CA ARG A 237 14.52 11.57 -3.43
C ARG A 237 14.31 11.27 -4.91
N ILE A 238 14.09 10.00 -5.26
CA ILE A 238 13.75 9.63 -6.63
C ILE A 238 12.40 10.23 -7.04
N ALA A 239 11.43 10.35 -6.13
CA ALA A 239 10.18 11.05 -6.40
C ALA A 239 10.40 12.57 -6.63
N VAL A 240 11.32 13.21 -5.89
CA VAL A 240 11.73 14.60 -6.14
C VAL A 240 12.42 14.73 -7.51
N ALA A 241 13.36 13.85 -7.83
CA ALA A 241 14.06 13.82 -9.11
C ALA A 241 13.07 13.63 -10.28
N PHE A 242 12.08 12.75 -10.10
CA PHE A 242 10.99 12.57 -11.06
C PHE A 242 10.17 13.84 -11.27
N ALA A 243 9.77 14.52 -10.18
CA ALA A 243 9.04 15.78 -10.26
C ALA A 243 9.84 16.88 -10.97
N ARG A 244 11.18 16.82 -10.93
CA ARG A 244 12.10 17.71 -11.66
C ARG A 244 12.43 17.25 -13.07
N ASN A 245 11.94 16.07 -13.49
CA ASN A 245 12.33 15.44 -14.74
C ASN A 245 13.86 15.22 -14.87
N ASP A 246 14.52 14.85 -13.77
CA ASP A 246 15.97 14.59 -13.69
C ASP A 246 16.24 13.08 -13.54
N TYR A 247 16.44 12.40 -14.68
CA TYR A 247 16.67 10.96 -14.69
C TYR A 247 18.03 10.57 -14.11
N ASP A 248 19.08 11.36 -14.35
CA ASP A 248 20.43 11.08 -13.86
C ASP A 248 20.47 11.12 -12.33
N GLN A 249 19.77 12.07 -11.72
CA GLN A 249 19.62 12.11 -10.26
C GLN A 249 18.82 10.92 -9.74
N ALA A 250 17.69 10.58 -10.39
CA ALA A 250 16.90 9.40 -10.02
C ALA A 250 17.74 8.11 -10.08
N GLN A 251 18.62 7.95 -11.07
CA GLN A 251 19.52 6.81 -11.15
C GLN A 251 20.54 6.77 -10.01
N ARG A 252 21.12 7.93 -9.63
CA ARG A 252 22.07 8.00 -8.50
C ARG A 252 21.41 7.62 -7.18
N ASP A 253 20.25 8.20 -6.89
CA ASP A 253 19.50 7.90 -5.66
C ASP A 253 19.03 6.44 -5.63
N PHE A 254 18.68 5.87 -6.80
CA PHE A 254 18.37 4.45 -6.93
C PHE A 254 19.55 3.54 -6.55
N GLN A 255 20.77 3.84 -6.99
CA GLN A 255 21.95 3.05 -6.60
C GLN A 255 22.21 3.12 -5.09
N ARG A 256 21.99 4.29 -4.48
CA ARG A 256 22.09 4.44 -3.01
C ARG A 256 21.01 3.62 -2.29
N ALA A 257 19.77 3.65 -2.78
CA ALA A 257 18.69 2.83 -2.24
C ALA A 257 19.02 1.33 -2.30
N LEU A 258 19.60 0.85 -3.41
CA LEU A 258 20.04 -0.55 -3.53
C LEU A 258 21.16 -0.89 -2.55
N GLU A 259 22.13 0.01 -2.35
CA GLU A 259 23.19 -0.19 -1.36
C GLU A 259 22.61 -0.36 0.04
N PHE A 260 21.67 0.51 0.43
CA PHE A 260 21.00 0.42 1.73
C PHE A 260 20.13 -0.84 1.87
N ALA A 261 19.39 -1.24 0.83
CA ALA A 261 18.57 -2.45 0.83
C ALA A 261 19.42 -3.73 0.98
N ARG A 262 20.60 -3.77 0.34
CA ARG A 262 21.56 -4.86 0.50
C ARG A 262 22.15 -4.89 1.90
N ARG A 263 22.48 -3.74 2.47
CA ARG A 263 22.98 -3.63 3.86
C ARG A 263 21.93 -4.07 4.88
N SER A 264 20.65 -3.79 4.66
CA SER A 264 19.56 -4.30 5.52
C SER A 264 19.20 -5.77 5.26
N GLY A 265 19.82 -6.41 4.25
CA GLY A 265 19.51 -7.76 3.83
C GLY A 265 18.05 -7.93 3.38
N ASP A 266 17.37 -6.87 2.95
CA ASP A 266 15.98 -6.92 2.54
C ASP A 266 15.82 -7.26 1.06
N VAL A 267 15.80 -8.56 0.80
CA VAL A 267 15.58 -9.14 -0.54
C VAL A 267 14.30 -8.60 -1.18
N ILE A 268 13.21 -8.48 -0.42
CA ILE A 268 11.93 -8.02 -0.98
C ILE A 268 12.01 -6.53 -1.33
N LYS A 269 12.67 -5.73 -0.49
CA LYS A 269 12.88 -4.31 -0.77
C LYS A 269 13.82 -4.10 -1.96
N GLU A 270 14.90 -4.86 -2.07
CA GLU A 270 15.83 -4.82 -3.23
C GLU A 270 15.10 -5.18 -4.53
N TYR A 271 14.34 -6.27 -4.53
CA TYR A 271 13.50 -6.67 -5.66
C TYR A 271 12.48 -5.57 -6.06
N ARG A 272 11.76 -5.01 -5.08
CA ARG A 272 10.76 -3.96 -5.32
C ARG A 272 11.40 -2.67 -5.84
N LEU A 273 12.60 -2.33 -5.36
CA LEU A 273 13.37 -1.20 -5.87
C LEU A 273 13.65 -1.38 -7.36
N HIS A 274 14.16 -2.54 -7.79
CA HIS A 274 14.38 -2.83 -9.21
C HIS A 274 13.09 -2.72 -10.02
N SER A 275 11.99 -3.30 -9.54
CA SER A 275 10.68 -3.21 -10.21
C SER A 275 10.20 -1.77 -10.36
N TRP A 276 10.43 -0.93 -9.34
CA TRP A 276 10.07 0.48 -9.39
C TRP A 276 10.99 1.29 -10.33
N ALA A 277 12.30 1.05 -10.31
CA ALA A 277 13.24 1.67 -11.26
C ALA A 277 12.88 1.37 -12.71
N ALA A 278 12.36 0.18 -13.00
CA ALA A 278 11.87 -0.18 -14.33
C ALA A 278 10.74 0.77 -14.80
N VAL A 279 9.77 1.06 -13.92
CA VAL A 279 8.68 2.01 -14.18
C VAL A 279 9.20 3.43 -14.35
N MET A 280 10.16 3.84 -13.51
CA MET A 280 10.76 5.17 -13.61
C MET A 280 11.47 5.35 -14.94
N ALA A 281 12.35 4.42 -15.33
CA ALA A 281 13.00 4.40 -16.63
C ALA A 281 11.98 4.48 -17.78
N HIS A 282 10.86 3.76 -17.66
CA HIS A 282 9.82 3.77 -18.69
C HIS A 282 9.18 5.16 -18.82
N LYS A 283 8.85 5.80 -17.70
CA LYS A 283 8.29 7.16 -17.67
C LYS A 283 9.28 8.22 -18.20
N PHE A 284 10.58 7.97 -18.06
CA PHE A 284 11.64 8.79 -18.64
C PHE A 284 12.00 8.39 -20.09
N THR A 285 11.23 7.50 -20.71
CA THR A 285 11.44 7.01 -22.08
C THR A 285 12.79 6.30 -22.29
N GLN A 286 13.23 5.54 -21.30
CA GLN A 286 14.47 4.75 -21.30
C GLN A 286 14.16 3.24 -21.38
N PRO A 287 13.77 2.72 -22.57
CA PRO A 287 13.24 1.35 -22.69
C PRO A 287 14.27 0.25 -22.37
N GLU A 288 15.55 0.46 -22.70
CA GLU A 288 16.62 -0.52 -22.38
C GLU A 288 16.79 -0.67 -20.87
N ASP A 289 16.82 0.46 -20.15
CA ASP A 289 16.90 0.47 -18.69
C ASP A 289 15.67 -0.17 -18.04
N SER A 290 14.46 0.10 -18.58
CA SER A 290 13.23 -0.52 -18.09
C SER A 290 13.29 -2.04 -18.06
N TRP A 291 13.68 -2.66 -19.17
CA TRP A 291 13.82 -4.11 -19.25
C TRP A 291 14.99 -4.62 -18.39
N GLY A 292 16.13 -3.95 -18.43
CA GLY A 292 17.29 -4.33 -17.61
C GLY A 292 17.01 -4.30 -16.11
N TYR A 293 16.12 -3.41 -15.63
CA TYR A 293 15.67 -3.41 -14.25
C TYR A 293 14.71 -4.55 -13.93
N LEU A 294 13.82 -4.95 -14.84
CA LEU A 294 12.96 -6.13 -14.63
C LEU A 294 13.78 -7.42 -14.57
N ASP A 295 14.79 -7.57 -15.43
CA ASP A 295 15.69 -8.73 -15.41
C ASP A 295 16.45 -8.83 -14.08
N ARG A 296 16.91 -7.69 -13.54
CA ARG A 296 17.56 -7.64 -12.22
C ARG A 296 16.58 -7.96 -11.09
N ALA A 297 15.34 -7.51 -11.19
CA ALA A 297 14.30 -7.84 -10.22
C ALA A 297 14.06 -9.36 -10.19
N GLU A 298 13.95 -9.99 -11.36
CA GLU A 298 13.79 -11.45 -11.50
C GLU A 298 15.00 -12.19 -10.94
N ALA A 299 16.22 -11.76 -11.26
CA ALA A 299 17.45 -12.36 -10.75
C ALA A 299 17.55 -12.34 -9.21
N VAL A 300 17.09 -11.27 -8.56
CA VAL A 300 17.04 -11.19 -7.09
C VAL A 300 16.07 -12.24 -6.52
N LEU A 301 14.88 -12.38 -7.12
CA LEU A 301 13.92 -13.39 -6.68
C LEU A 301 14.45 -14.82 -6.90
N ASP A 302 15.08 -15.08 -8.05
CA ASP A 302 15.67 -16.38 -8.40
C ASP A 302 16.80 -16.76 -7.44
N GLN A 303 17.73 -15.84 -7.19
CA GLN A 303 18.88 -16.04 -6.29
C GLN A 303 18.42 -16.45 -4.88
N HIS A 304 17.30 -15.88 -4.42
CA HIS A 304 16.75 -16.11 -3.10
C HIS A 304 15.58 -17.10 -3.08
N GLN A 305 15.30 -17.78 -4.21
CA GLN A 305 14.24 -18.79 -4.37
C GLN A 305 12.89 -18.31 -3.82
N GLN A 306 12.52 -17.07 -4.14
CA GLN A 306 11.32 -16.44 -3.62
C GLN A 306 10.04 -17.05 -4.19
N ALA A 307 8.92 -16.82 -3.51
CA ALA A 307 7.64 -17.39 -3.88
C ALA A 307 7.14 -16.86 -5.24
N PRO A 308 6.40 -17.69 -6.03
CA PRO A 308 5.92 -17.32 -7.36
C PRO A 308 5.08 -16.02 -7.40
N GLU A 309 4.37 -15.69 -6.32
CA GLU A 309 3.54 -14.50 -6.22
C GLU A 309 4.35 -13.21 -6.40
N PHE A 310 5.62 -13.17 -5.97
CA PHE A 310 6.48 -12.00 -6.14
C PHE A 310 6.81 -11.72 -7.62
N TYR A 311 6.80 -12.74 -8.47
CA TYR A 311 7.02 -12.55 -9.91
C TYR A 311 5.83 -11.87 -10.60
N ALA A 312 4.66 -11.80 -9.95
CA ALA A 312 3.47 -11.21 -10.55
C ALA A 312 3.65 -9.71 -10.84
N LEU A 313 4.34 -8.97 -9.96
CA LEU A 313 4.63 -7.55 -10.18
C LEU A 313 5.62 -7.34 -11.34
N ILE A 314 6.58 -8.26 -11.55
CA ILE A 314 7.46 -8.25 -12.73
C ILE A 314 6.64 -8.45 -14.02
N GLN A 315 5.78 -9.48 -14.04
CA GLN A 315 4.94 -9.77 -15.20
C GLN A 315 3.96 -8.63 -15.49
N PHE A 316 3.42 -7.98 -14.45
CA PHE A 316 2.55 -6.82 -14.59
C PHE A 316 3.27 -5.67 -15.33
N TYR A 317 4.45 -5.26 -14.84
CA TYR A 317 5.20 -4.18 -15.49
C TYR A 317 5.75 -4.57 -16.86
N ALA A 318 6.21 -5.81 -17.05
CA ALA A 318 6.56 -6.31 -18.37
C ALA A 318 5.40 -6.13 -19.35
N GLY A 319 4.19 -6.54 -18.96
CA GLY A 319 2.97 -6.36 -19.76
C GLY A 319 2.68 -4.91 -20.12
N MET A 320 2.95 -3.95 -19.22
CA MET A 320 2.81 -2.52 -19.52
C MET A 320 3.86 -2.00 -20.52
N PHE A 321 5.02 -2.63 -20.63
CA PHE A 321 6.09 -2.23 -21.54
C PHE A 321 6.02 -2.91 -22.90
N GLU A 322 5.25 -3.99 -23.02
CA GLU A 322 5.05 -4.70 -24.29
C GLU A 322 4.38 -3.79 -25.32
N GLN A 323 4.95 -3.77 -26.53
CA GLN A 323 4.35 -3.06 -27.67
C GLN A 323 3.35 -3.94 -28.43
N GLU A 324 3.52 -5.27 -28.36
CA GLU A 324 2.64 -6.22 -29.02
C GLU A 324 1.47 -6.60 -28.08
N PRO A 325 0.21 -6.37 -28.48
CA PRO A 325 -0.95 -6.71 -27.64
C PRO A 325 -0.98 -8.19 -27.22
N ALA A 326 -0.59 -9.12 -28.10
CA ALA A 326 -0.56 -10.54 -27.76
C ALA A 326 0.46 -10.88 -26.65
N ALA A 327 1.62 -10.20 -26.67
CA ALA A 327 2.62 -10.34 -25.62
C ALA A 327 2.10 -9.74 -24.30
N ALA A 328 1.52 -8.54 -24.34
CA ALA A 328 0.93 -7.88 -23.18
C ALA A 328 -0.17 -8.75 -22.52
N GLU A 329 -1.08 -9.31 -23.33
CA GLU A 329 -2.12 -10.23 -22.86
C GLU A 329 -1.52 -11.45 -22.15
N LYS A 330 -0.50 -12.08 -22.73
CA LYS A 330 0.18 -13.24 -22.11
C LYS A 330 0.75 -12.88 -20.74
N ARG A 331 1.36 -11.69 -20.61
CA ARG A 331 1.91 -11.19 -19.34
C ARG A 331 0.80 -10.96 -18.31
N TYR A 332 -0.27 -10.24 -18.65
CA TYR A 332 -1.36 -10.00 -17.72
C TYR A 332 -2.07 -11.29 -17.29
N ARG A 333 -2.29 -12.25 -18.20
CA ARG A 333 -2.82 -13.57 -17.83
C ARG A 333 -1.88 -14.33 -16.90
N LYS A 334 -0.56 -14.17 -17.06
CA LYS A 334 0.42 -14.75 -16.13
C LYS A 334 0.25 -14.15 -14.73
N VAL A 335 0.05 -12.84 -14.58
CA VAL A 335 -0.28 -12.21 -13.29
C VAL A 335 -1.49 -12.88 -12.65
N LEU A 336 -2.61 -13.02 -13.38
CA LEU A 336 -3.84 -13.63 -12.86
C LEU A 336 -3.67 -15.11 -12.47
N SER A 337 -2.72 -15.82 -13.09
CA SER A 337 -2.39 -17.21 -12.73
C SER A 337 -1.51 -17.34 -11.50
N LEU A 338 -0.73 -16.30 -11.18
CA LEU A 338 0.17 -16.27 -10.01
C LEU A 338 -0.57 -15.80 -8.75
N LEU A 339 -1.60 -14.97 -8.90
CA LEU A 339 -2.29 -14.33 -7.79
C LEU A 339 -3.74 -14.84 -7.66
N PRO A 340 -4.10 -15.55 -6.58
CA PRO A 340 -5.45 -16.08 -6.39
C PRO A 340 -6.54 -14.99 -6.36
N ALA A 341 -7.73 -15.28 -6.88
CA ALA A 341 -8.88 -14.37 -6.87
C ALA A 341 -9.52 -14.19 -5.48
N SER A 342 -9.32 -15.13 -4.57
CA SER A 342 -9.86 -15.09 -3.21
C SER A 342 -9.14 -14.11 -2.29
N GLN A 343 -8.17 -13.36 -2.81
CA GLN A 343 -7.28 -12.50 -2.05
C GLN A 343 -7.13 -11.16 -2.77
N ASP A 344 -7.03 -10.09 -1.99
CA ASP A 344 -6.86 -8.75 -2.52
C ASP A 344 -5.39 -8.50 -2.87
N TRP A 345 -5.13 -8.45 -4.18
CA TRP A 345 -3.83 -8.14 -4.76
C TRP A 345 -3.96 -6.95 -5.70
N TRP A 346 -3.23 -5.87 -5.41
CA TRP A 346 -3.24 -4.67 -6.25
C TRP A 346 -2.79 -5.00 -7.69
N GLU A 347 -1.73 -5.80 -7.85
CA GLU A 347 -1.20 -6.21 -9.14
C GLU A 347 -2.23 -7.00 -9.96
N ARG A 348 -3.05 -7.83 -9.29
CA ARG A 348 -4.13 -8.59 -9.94
C ARG A 348 -5.22 -7.64 -10.45
N GLU A 349 -5.71 -6.73 -9.61
CA GLU A 349 -6.72 -5.75 -10.00
C GLU A 349 -6.24 -4.91 -11.19
N ARG A 350 -5.00 -4.43 -11.14
CA ARG A 350 -4.41 -3.64 -12.24
C ARG A 350 -4.24 -4.47 -13.51
N ALA A 351 -3.78 -5.72 -13.42
CA ALA A 351 -3.68 -6.60 -14.57
C ALA A 351 -5.05 -6.91 -15.18
N GLN A 352 -6.10 -7.09 -14.36
CA GLN A 352 -7.49 -7.23 -14.85
C GLN A 352 -7.94 -5.99 -15.61
N ALA A 353 -7.64 -4.79 -15.11
CA ALA A 353 -8.00 -3.54 -15.78
C ALA A 353 -7.36 -3.43 -17.17
N HIS A 354 -6.03 -3.60 -17.27
CA HIS A 354 -5.32 -3.54 -18.55
C HIS A 354 -5.72 -4.66 -19.51
N LEU A 355 -5.93 -5.88 -18.99
CA LEU A 355 -6.39 -7.00 -19.81
C LEU A 355 -7.82 -6.76 -20.33
N SER A 356 -8.72 -6.18 -19.53
CA SER A 356 -10.07 -5.84 -19.97
C SER A 356 -10.07 -4.83 -21.11
N GLU A 357 -9.24 -3.78 -21.02
CA GLU A 357 -9.11 -2.77 -22.09
C GLU A 357 -8.63 -3.39 -23.40
N LEU A 358 -7.65 -4.29 -23.33
CA LEU A 358 -7.15 -5.03 -24.48
C LEU A 358 -8.22 -5.92 -25.11
N LEU A 359 -8.95 -6.68 -24.28
CA LEU A 359 -10.01 -7.58 -24.74
C LEU A 359 -11.20 -6.79 -25.33
N ILE A 360 -11.56 -5.64 -24.76
CA ILE A 360 -12.55 -4.72 -25.32
C ILE A 360 -12.14 -4.28 -26.73
N THR A 361 -10.88 -3.85 -26.90
CA THR A 361 -10.34 -3.40 -28.19
C THR A 361 -10.39 -4.52 -29.25
N GLN A 362 -10.22 -5.76 -28.82
CA GLN A 362 -10.32 -6.96 -29.67
C GLN A 362 -11.76 -7.47 -29.84
N SER A 363 -12.77 -6.77 -29.31
CA SER A 363 -14.17 -7.21 -29.27
C SER A 363 -14.39 -8.56 -28.59
N ARG A 364 -13.47 -8.99 -27.71
CA ARG A 364 -13.56 -10.22 -26.90
C ARG A 364 -14.25 -9.91 -25.57
N TRP A 365 -15.49 -9.44 -25.65
CA TRP A 365 -16.19 -8.90 -24.49
C TRP A 365 -16.54 -9.95 -23.45
N GLN A 366 -16.86 -11.18 -23.87
CA GLN A 366 -17.14 -12.27 -22.93
C GLN A 366 -15.89 -12.62 -22.13
N ASP A 367 -14.74 -12.78 -22.79
CA ASP A 367 -13.46 -13.01 -22.12
C ASP A 367 -13.14 -11.91 -21.10
N ALA A 368 -13.52 -10.66 -21.38
CA ALA A 368 -13.35 -9.54 -20.46
C ALA A 368 -14.29 -9.62 -19.25
N LEU A 369 -15.57 -10.00 -19.46
CA LEU A 369 -16.53 -10.22 -18.38
C LEU A 369 -16.10 -11.38 -17.47
N ASP A 370 -15.58 -12.46 -18.06
CA ASP A 370 -15.13 -13.66 -17.34
C ASP A 370 -13.96 -13.36 -16.38
N LEU A 371 -13.23 -12.26 -16.57
CA LEU A 371 -12.20 -11.81 -15.61
C LEU A 371 -12.78 -11.46 -14.24
N TYR A 372 -14.07 -11.14 -14.18
CA TYR A 372 -14.77 -10.66 -12.99
C TYR A 372 -15.86 -11.63 -12.51
N ALA A 373 -15.96 -12.81 -13.11
CA ALA A 373 -16.91 -13.83 -12.67
C ALA A 373 -16.59 -14.32 -11.25
N ASP A 374 -17.64 -14.71 -10.52
CA ASP A 374 -17.56 -15.41 -9.22
C ASP A 374 -16.84 -14.67 -8.08
N GLN A 375 -16.78 -13.33 -8.12
CA GLN A 375 -16.26 -12.50 -7.03
C GLN A 375 -17.13 -11.26 -6.75
N PRO A 376 -17.23 -10.79 -5.49
CA PRO A 376 -17.78 -9.47 -5.19
C PRO A 376 -16.98 -8.37 -5.90
N LEU A 377 -17.66 -7.35 -6.43
CA LEU A 377 -17.00 -6.25 -7.13
C LEU A 377 -16.88 -5.02 -6.23
N GLY A 378 -15.67 -4.46 -6.17
CA GLY A 378 -15.42 -3.14 -5.61
C GLY A 378 -15.75 -2.04 -6.63
N ALA A 379 -15.62 -0.77 -6.22
CA ALA A 379 -15.95 0.36 -7.08
C ALA A 379 -15.14 0.37 -8.39
N THR A 380 -13.86 0.02 -8.35
CA THR A 380 -13.02 -0.06 -9.55
C THR A 380 -13.52 -1.15 -10.50
N GLN A 381 -13.77 -2.36 -9.99
CA GLN A 381 -14.22 -3.50 -10.80
C GLN A 381 -15.61 -3.27 -11.39
N GLU A 382 -16.52 -2.65 -10.63
CA GLU A 382 -17.84 -2.22 -11.13
C GLU A 382 -17.69 -1.29 -12.35
N LEU A 383 -16.79 -0.31 -12.28
CA LEU A 383 -16.54 0.61 -13.41
C LEU A 383 -15.97 -0.10 -14.63
N LEU A 384 -15.04 -1.06 -14.41
CA LEU A 384 -14.45 -1.86 -15.49
C LEU A 384 -15.49 -2.74 -16.18
N VAL A 385 -16.38 -3.39 -15.43
CA VAL A 385 -17.50 -4.15 -15.99
C VAL A 385 -18.45 -3.22 -16.76
N GLY A 386 -18.72 -2.03 -16.23
CA GLY A 386 -19.45 -0.98 -16.94
C GLY A 386 -18.82 -0.59 -18.28
N ASN A 387 -17.50 -0.46 -18.35
CA ASN A 387 -16.78 -0.20 -19.61
C ASN A 387 -16.96 -1.33 -20.63
N ILE A 388 -16.97 -2.60 -20.18
CA ILE A 388 -17.20 -3.75 -21.06
C ILE A 388 -18.62 -3.71 -21.66
N TRP A 389 -19.64 -3.43 -20.85
CA TRP A 389 -21.02 -3.29 -21.34
C TRP A 389 -21.21 -2.06 -22.23
N LYS A 390 -20.54 -0.95 -21.91
CA LYS A 390 -20.50 0.26 -22.75
C LYS A 390 -19.93 -0.06 -24.13
N ALA A 391 -18.85 -0.84 -24.21
CA ALA A 391 -18.26 -1.27 -25.48
C ALA A 391 -19.20 -2.20 -26.29
N GLN A 392 -20.01 -3.01 -25.62
CA GLN A 392 -21.07 -3.82 -26.22
C GLN A 392 -22.33 -3.02 -26.61
N GLN A 393 -22.38 -1.72 -26.29
CA GLN A 393 -23.56 -0.87 -26.46
C GLN A 393 -24.78 -1.34 -25.65
N ASP A 394 -24.57 -2.14 -24.60
CA ASP A 394 -25.61 -2.45 -23.60
C ASP A 394 -25.64 -1.31 -22.56
N TRP A 395 -26.23 -0.20 -22.98
CA TRP A 395 -26.23 1.05 -22.22
C TRP A 395 -26.90 0.93 -20.86
N ALA A 396 -27.93 0.07 -20.74
CA ALA A 396 -28.64 -0.12 -19.48
C ALA A 396 -27.74 -0.79 -18.43
N LYS A 397 -26.99 -1.83 -18.82
CA LYS A 397 -26.02 -2.44 -17.92
C LYS A 397 -24.84 -1.52 -17.64
N ALA A 398 -24.31 -0.86 -18.67
CA ALA A 398 -23.24 0.13 -18.53
C ALA A 398 -23.59 1.19 -17.47
N GLU A 399 -24.79 1.78 -17.56
CA GLU A 399 -25.30 2.76 -16.61
C GLU A 399 -25.44 2.17 -15.21
N ALA A 400 -26.02 0.97 -15.06
CA ALA A 400 -26.21 0.33 -13.76
C ALA A 400 -24.88 0.12 -13.02
N PHE A 401 -23.86 -0.42 -13.71
CA PHE A 401 -22.52 -0.63 -13.17
C PHE A 401 -21.81 0.70 -12.86
N GLY A 402 -21.94 1.72 -13.72
CA GLY A 402 -21.39 3.05 -13.46
C GLY A 402 -21.99 3.72 -12.22
N VAL A 403 -23.32 3.64 -12.05
CA VAL A 403 -24.03 4.19 -10.89
C VAL A 403 -23.61 3.45 -9.61
N GLN A 404 -23.51 2.13 -9.67
CA GLN A 404 -23.08 1.33 -8.53
C GLN A 404 -21.63 1.62 -8.14
N SER A 405 -20.72 1.75 -9.11
CA SER A 405 -19.34 2.20 -8.89
C SER A 405 -19.29 3.56 -8.18
N PHE A 406 -20.01 4.56 -8.69
CA PHE A 406 -20.07 5.89 -8.08
C PHE A 406 -20.59 5.84 -6.64
N LYS A 407 -21.68 5.09 -6.41
CA LYS A 407 -22.28 4.94 -5.09
C LYS A 407 -21.30 4.29 -4.11
N THR A 408 -20.70 3.16 -4.47
CA THR A 408 -19.76 2.44 -3.61
C THR A 408 -18.53 3.30 -3.30
N ALA A 409 -17.92 3.90 -4.32
CA ALA A 409 -16.76 4.77 -4.13
C ALA A 409 -17.07 5.96 -3.23
N ASN A 410 -18.20 6.65 -3.45
CA ASN A 410 -18.57 7.83 -2.69
C ASN A 410 -18.92 7.50 -1.23
N LEU A 411 -19.64 6.40 -0.97
CA LEU A 411 -19.97 5.97 0.38
C LEU A 411 -18.74 5.55 1.18
N ASN A 412 -17.74 4.95 0.52
CA ASN A 412 -16.52 4.46 1.16
C ASN A 412 -15.40 5.52 1.20
N GLY A 413 -15.65 6.75 0.75
CA GLY A 413 -14.64 7.83 0.74
C GLY A 413 -13.51 7.63 -0.29
N GLN A 414 -13.73 6.82 -1.33
CA GLN A 414 -12.77 6.60 -2.42
C GLN A 414 -12.88 7.72 -3.47
N LEU A 415 -12.42 8.91 -3.11
CA LEU A 415 -12.64 10.12 -3.91
C LEU A 415 -12.25 9.97 -5.39
N ARG A 416 -11.05 9.42 -5.69
CA ARG A 416 -10.60 9.24 -7.08
C ARG A 416 -11.51 8.31 -7.88
N ASN A 417 -11.89 7.17 -7.30
CA ASN A 417 -12.80 6.22 -7.93
C ASN A 417 -14.20 6.83 -8.15
N ALA A 418 -14.66 7.67 -7.21
CA ALA A 418 -15.94 8.37 -7.36
C ALA A 418 -15.87 9.43 -8.47
N LEU A 419 -14.74 10.13 -8.62
CA LEU A 419 -14.51 11.06 -9.73
C LEU A 419 -14.47 10.32 -11.08
N ASP A 420 -13.78 9.17 -11.15
CA ASP A 420 -13.73 8.33 -12.35
C ASP A 420 -15.13 7.83 -12.74
N ALA A 421 -15.92 7.34 -11.79
CA ALA A 421 -17.29 6.90 -12.06
C ALA A 421 -18.22 8.06 -12.47
N ALA A 422 -18.06 9.25 -11.87
CA ALA A 422 -18.82 10.44 -12.24
C ALA A 422 -18.52 10.88 -13.68
N ILE A 423 -17.25 10.86 -14.10
CA ILE A 423 -16.85 11.20 -15.47
C ILE A 423 -17.45 10.21 -16.47
N TYR A 424 -17.40 8.91 -16.13
CA TYR A 424 -17.93 7.83 -16.94
C TYR A 424 -19.43 8.00 -17.20
N LEU A 425 -20.20 8.34 -16.16
CA LEU A 425 -21.65 8.54 -16.25
C LEU A 425 -22.01 9.77 -17.10
N LEU A 426 -21.24 10.86 -17.01
CA LEU A 426 -21.46 12.02 -17.88
C LEU A 426 -21.11 11.74 -19.35
N GLN A 427 -20.05 10.96 -19.61
CA GLN A 427 -19.75 10.51 -20.97
C GLN A 427 -20.87 9.61 -21.51
N LEU A 428 -21.47 8.77 -20.66
CA LEU A 428 -22.60 7.93 -21.04
C LEU A 428 -23.85 8.77 -21.36
N ASP A 429 -24.17 9.79 -20.55
CA ASP A 429 -25.25 10.75 -20.83
C ASP A 429 -25.05 11.40 -22.20
N LYS A 430 -23.83 11.88 -22.49
CA LYS A 430 -23.48 12.49 -23.79
C LYS A 430 -23.67 11.50 -24.94
N GLN A 431 -23.19 10.26 -24.79
CA GLN A 431 -23.31 9.20 -25.80
C GLN A 431 -24.78 8.86 -26.11
N LEU A 432 -25.66 8.98 -25.10
CA LEU A 432 -27.09 8.71 -25.21
C LEU A 432 -27.91 9.96 -25.55
N GLU A 433 -27.26 11.08 -25.85
CA GLU A 433 -27.89 12.38 -26.11
C GLU A 433 -28.84 12.85 -24.99
N ARG A 434 -28.52 12.47 -23.75
CA ARG A 434 -29.27 12.86 -22.55
C ARG A 434 -28.71 14.16 -21.96
N PRO A 435 -29.56 14.97 -21.29
CA PRO A 435 -29.06 16.07 -20.48
C PRO A 435 -28.09 15.55 -19.41
N ALA A 436 -26.92 16.17 -19.31
CA ALA A 436 -25.90 15.81 -18.33
C ALA A 436 -26.47 15.83 -16.91
N ASN A 437 -26.32 14.71 -16.18
CA ASN A 437 -26.80 14.60 -14.83
C ASN A 437 -26.15 15.64 -13.90
N SER A 438 -26.98 16.46 -13.26
CA SER A 438 -26.52 17.57 -12.43
C SER A 438 -25.78 17.11 -11.17
N VAL A 439 -26.09 15.93 -10.63
CA VAL A 439 -25.39 15.34 -9.47
C VAL A 439 -23.95 15.00 -9.87
N TYR A 440 -23.81 14.27 -10.99
CA TYR A 440 -22.61 14.07 -11.82
C TYR A 440 -21.65 15.24 -11.82
N ARG A 441 -22.16 16.28 -12.46
CA ARG A 441 -21.45 17.50 -12.78
C ARG A 441 -21.07 18.30 -11.54
N GLN A 442 -21.99 18.47 -10.59
CA GLN A 442 -21.72 19.23 -9.38
C GLN A 442 -20.70 18.52 -8.48
N PHE A 443 -20.73 17.19 -8.43
CA PHE A 443 -19.73 16.41 -7.71
C PHE A 443 -18.33 16.68 -8.26
N LEU A 444 -18.12 16.53 -9.57
CA LEU A 444 -16.84 16.80 -10.23
C LEU A 444 -16.35 18.24 -9.98
N LEU A 445 -17.22 19.24 -10.17
CA LEU A 445 -16.88 20.65 -9.95
C LEU A 445 -16.45 20.95 -8.51
N LYS A 446 -17.06 20.28 -7.53
CA LYS A 446 -16.77 20.51 -6.11
C LYS A 446 -15.56 19.72 -5.62
N LYS A 447 -15.37 18.50 -6.12
CA LYS A 447 -14.48 17.51 -5.50
C LYS A 447 -13.20 17.25 -6.27
N ALA A 448 -13.14 17.57 -7.56
CA ALA A 448 -11.91 17.39 -8.34
C ALA A 448 -10.79 18.35 -7.89
N ALA A 449 -11.14 19.53 -7.38
CA ALA A 449 -10.18 20.53 -6.88
C ALA A 449 -9.33 19.99 -5.72
N ASP A 450 -9.87 19.06 -4.94
CA ASP A 450 -9.17 18.38 -3.83
C ASP A 450 -8.09 17.39 -4.35
N VAL A 451 -8.03 17.11 -5.66
CA VAL A 451 -7.07 16.16 -6.25
C VAL A 451 -6.49 16.73 -7.57
N PRO A 452 -5.60 17.75 -7.51
CA PRO A 452 -5.08 18.43 -8.70
C PRO A 452 -4.45 17.51 -9.74
N ASN A 453 -3.67 16.53 -9.27
CA ASN A 453 -3.02 15.54 -10.13
C ASN A 453 -4.04 14.69 -10.92
N TRP A 454 -5.20 14.39 -10.33
CA TRP A 454 -6.26 13.63 -11.02
C TRP A 454 -6.85 14.42 -12.19
N ILE A 455 -7.07 15.74 -12.02
CA ILE A 455 -7.53 16.62 -13.11
C ILE A 455 -6.52 16.59 -14.27
N ARG A 456 -5.22 16.69 -13.96
CA ARG A 456 -4.16 16.65 -14.96
C ARG A 456 -4.18 15.37 -15.79
N PHE A 457 -4.32 14.21 -15.15
CA PHE A 457 -4.34 12.92 -15.84
C PHE A 457 -5.66 12.67 -16.61
N ASN A 458 -6.79 13.22 -16.16
CA ASN A 458 -8.10 12.99 -16.76
C ASN A 458 -8.60 14.15 -17.65
N LYS A 459 -7.73 15.10 -18.00
CA LYS A 459 -8.10 16.29 -18.80
C LYS A 459 -8.84 15.95 -20.10
N ALA A 460 -8.37 14.94 -20.84
CA ALA A 460 -9.01 14.51 -22.08
C ALA A 460 -10.41 13.93 -21.85
N GLN A 461 -10.56 13.11 -20.81
CA GLN A 461 -11.85 12.51 -20.45
C GLN A 461 -12.85 13.56 -19.92
N LEU A 462 -12.37 14.58 -19.20
CA LEU A 462 -13.17 15.72 -18.74
C LEU A 462 -13.69 16.53 -19.93
N ALA A 463 -12.80 16.86 -20.88
CA ALA A 463 -13.18 17.57 -22.10
C ALA A 463 -14.19 16.76 -22.91
N ASP A 464 -14.00 15.44 -23.04
CA ASP A 464 -14.99 14.58 -23.68
C ASP A 464 -16.34 14.56 -22.94
N ALA A 465 -16.33 14.58 -21.61
CA ALA A 465 -17.55 14.73 -20.79
C ALA A 465 -18.18 16.14 -20.86
N GLY A 466 -17.61 17.08 -21.63
CA GLY A 466 -18.11 18.46 -21.74
C GLY A 466 -17.77 19.33 -20.53
N LEU A 467 -16.69 19.03 -19.83
CA LEU A 467 -16.23 19.76 -18.65
C LEU A 467 -14.78 20.25 -18.82
N GLU A 468 -14.59 21.54 -18.56
CA GLU A 468 -13.26 22.13 -18.38
C GLU A 468 -13.12 22.53 -16.91
N LEU A 469 -12.18 21.89 -16.22
CA LEU A 469 -11.83 22.23 -14.84
C LEU A 469 -10.49 22.96 -14.85
N PRO A 470 -10.37 24.10 -14.14
CA PRO A 470 -9.08 24.75 -14.00
C PRO A 470 -8.11 23.83 -13.26
N LEU A 471 -6.87 23.78 -13.72
CA LEU A 471 -5.78 23.27 -12.90
C LEU A 471 -5.49 24.35 -11.83
N PRO A 472 -5.42 23.98 -10.55
CA PRO A 472 -5.05 24.92 -9.50
C PRO A 472 -3.59 25.39 -9.62
#